data_AF-A0AA44XWS3-F1
#
_entry.id   AF-A0AA44XWS3-F1
#
_cell.length_a   1.000
_cell.length_b   1.000
_cell.length_c   1.000
_cell.angle_alpha   90.00
_cell.angle_beta   90.00
_cell.angle_gamma   90.00
#
_symmetry.space_group_name_H-M   'P 1'
#
loop_
_entity.id
_entity.type
_entity.pdbx_description
1 polymer ?
#
loop_
_entity_poly.entity_id
_entity_poly.type
_entity_poly.pdbx_seq_one_letter_code
_entity_poly.pdbx_strand_id
1 'polypeptide(L)' 'MATLLECLRELPADLVMRDLAAVRDQDATVAQHIARVPYDQDGYEVRREPRNYGRSATIAVGLIGGPAVYREMR' A
#
# COMPACT_ATOMS: atom_id res chain seq x y z
N MET A 1 14.05 1.21 -9.86
CA MET A 1 13.02 0.50 -9.07
C MET A 1 12.22 1.57 -8.36
N ALA A 2 10.92 1.39 -8.15
CA ALA A 2 10.13 2.39 -7.46
C ALA A 2 10.41 2.34 -5.94
N THR A 3 10.36 3.51 -5.32
CA THR A 3 10.39 3.65 -3.86
C THR A 3 9.01 3.42 -3.24
N LEU A 4 8.96 3.19 -1.93
CA LEU A 4 7.70 3.11 -1.18
C LEU A 4 6.87 4.39 -1.35
N LEU A 5 7.51 5.56 -1.26
CA LEU A 5 6.82 6.84 -1.35
C LEU A 5 6.29 7.10 -2.77
N GLU A 6 7.03 6.71 -3.80
CA GLU A 6 6.56 6.76 -5.20
C GLU A 6 5.33 5.85 -5.39
N CYS A 7 5.39 4.60 -4.94
CA CYS A 7 4.25 3.68 -5.02
C CYS A 7 3.01 4.22 -4.30
N LEU A 8 3.16 4.85 -3.14
CA LEU A 8 2.03 5.46 -2.43
C LEU A 8 1.49 6.69 -3.17
N ARG A 9 2.34 7.50 -3.79
CA ARG A 9 1.94 8.70 -4.56
C ARG A 9 1.21 8.36 -5.87
N GLU A 10 1.39 7.16 -6.40
CA GLU A 10 0.62 6.66 -7.56
C GLU A 10 -0.85 6.35 -7.22
N LEU A 11 -1.19 6.28 -5.92
CA LEU A 11 -2.53 5.93 -5.46
C LEU A 11 -3.38 7.18 -5.15
N PRO A 12 -4.72 7.06 -5.20
CA PRO A 12 -5.61 8.15 -4.76
C PRO A 12 -5.34 8.50 -3.30
N ALA A 13 -5.19 9.80 -3.01
CA ALA A 13 -4.82 10.30 -1.70
C ALA A 13 -5.84 9.95 -0.60
N ASP A 14 -7.11 9.82 -0.96
CA ASP A 14 -8.24 9.48 -0.11
C ASP A 14 -8.48 7.96 0.02
N LEU A 15 -7.75 7.12 -0.73
CA LEU A 15 -7.83 5.68 -0.63
C LEU A 15 -7.41 5.24 0.78
N VAL A 16 -8.27 4.47 1.46
CA VAL A 16 -7.95 3.92 2.77
C VAL A 16 -7.16 2.63 2.59
N MET A 17 -5.99 2.58 3.22
CA MET A 17 -5.13 1.41 3.24
C MET A 17 -4.81 1.00 4.67
N ARG A 18 -4.65 -0.30 4.86
CA ARG A 18 -4.11 -0.91 6.07
C ARG A 18 -2.61 -1.10 5.92
N ASP A 19 -1.85 -0.51 6.83
CA ASP A 19 -0.45 -0.86 7.10
C ASP A 19 -0.39 -2.22 7.81
N LEU A 20 0.22 -3.21 7.16
CA LEU A 20 0.33 -4.59 7.65
C LEU A 20 1.50 -4.78 8.62
N ALA A 21 2.42 -3.82 8.71
CA ALA A 21 3.52 -3.82 9.68
C ALA A 21 3.17 -3.06 10.97
N ALA A 22 2.19 -2.15 10.91
CA ALA A 22 1.73 -1.39 12.07
C ALA A 22 0.93 -2.23 13.07
N VAL A 23 1.17 -2.00 14.36
CA VAL A 23 0.44 -2.66 15.47
C VAL A 23 -0.80 -1.86 15.91
N ARG A 24 -0.84 -0.56 15.61
CA ARG A 24 -1.94 0.38 15.94
C ARG A 24 -2.09 1.43 14.85
N ASP A 25 -3.28 2.01 14.75
CA ASP A 25 -3.61 3.07 13.77
C ASP A 25 -3.23 2.69 12.32
N GLN A 26 -3.34 1.39 12.04
CA GLN A 26 -2.95 0.72 10.81
C GLN A 26 -3.80 1.17 9.61
N ASP A 27 -5.07 1.52 9.83
CA ASP A 27 -5.99 1.94 8.78
C ASP A 27 -5.96 3.46 8.67
N ALA A 28 -5.48 3.97 7.54
CA ALA A 28 -5.41 5.40 7.26
C ALA A 28 -5.49 5.66 5.76
N THR A 29 -5.75 6.91 5.38
CA THR A 29 -5.68 7.34 3.98
C THR A 29 -4.24 7.27 3.47
N VAL A 30 -4.06 7.10 2.15
CA VAL A 30 -2.76 7.18 1.49
C VAL A 30 -2.02 8.47 1.87
N ALA A 31 -2.71 9.61 1.89
CA ALA A 31 -2.12 10.88 2.31
C ALA A 31 -1.55 10.84 3.75
N GLN A 32 -2.27 10.20 4.68
CA GLN A 32 -1.80 10.04 6.06
C GLN A 32 -0.64 9.07 6.17
N HIS A 33 -0.64 7.98 5.39
CA HIS A 33 0.49 7.05 5.34
C HIS A 33 1.75 7.72 4.81
N ILE A 34 1.64 8.47 3.70
CA ILE A 34 2.73 9.28 3.13
C ILE A 34 3.36 10.20 4.19
N ALA A 35 2.53 10.87 5.00
CA ALA A 35 3.01 11.77 6.05
C ALA A 35 3.73 11.03 7.21
N ARG A 36 3.49 9.73 7.37
CA ARG A 36 4.05 8.89 8.43
C ARG A 36 5.28 8.09 7.99
N VAL A 37 5.58 8.01 6.69
CA VAL A 37 6.73 7.26 6.17
C VAL A 37 8.03 7.85 6.74
N PRO A 38 8.75 7.12 7.62
CA PRO A 38 9.95 7.66 8.27
C PRO A 38 11.18 7.58 7.36
N TYR A 39 11.20 6.61 6.44
CA TYR A 39 12.30 6.35 5.52
C TYR A 39 11.73 5.95 4.17
N ASP A 40 12.27 6.56 3.12
CA ASP A 40 11.95 6.18 1.75
C ASP A 40 13.00 5.18 1.25
N GLN A 41 12.53 4.02 0.77
CA GLN A 41 13.39 2.92 0.33
C GLN A 41 12.92 2.40 -1.02
N ASP A 42 13.89 2.02 -1.86
CA ASP A 42 13.64 1.33 -3.13
C ASP A 42 13.14 -0.10 -2.93
N GLY A 43 12.56 -0.67 -3.99
CA GLY A 43 12.24 -2.09 -4.06
C GLY A 43 10.79 -2.42 -3.80
N TYR A 44 9.91 -1.45 -4.05
CA TYR A 44 8.48 -1.60 -3.88
C TYR A 44 7.75 -1.64 -5.23
N GLU A 45 6.54 -2.18 -5.21
CA GLU A 45 5.62 -2.22 -6.32
C GLU A 45 4.17 -2.04 -5.88
N VAL A 46 3.37 -1.42 -6.75
CA VAL A 46 1.91 -1.42 -6.67
C VAL A 46 1.37 -2.65 -7.39
N ARG A 47 0.55 -3.44 -6.72
CA ARG A 47 -0.09 -4.65 -7.25
C ARG A 47 -1.60 -4.58 -7.12
N ARG A 48 -2.28 -5.18 -8.09
CA ARG A 48 -3.73 -5.45 -8.01
C ARG A 48 -3.92 -6.93 -7.68
N GLU A 49 -4.30 -7.20 -6.43
CA GLU A 49 -4.56 -8.55 -5.94
C GLU A 49 -6.02 -8.93 -6.25
N PRO A 50 -6.28 -9.96 -7.07
CA PRO A 50 -7.64 -10.42 -7.32
C PRO A 50 -8.23 -11.02 -6.04
N ARG A 51 -9.47 -10.66 -5.74
CA ARG A 51 -10.32 -11.25 -4.69
C ARG A 51 -11.55 -11.89 -5.29
N ASN A 52 -12.17 -12.80 -4.54
CA ASN A 52 -13.41 -13.46 -4.91
C ASN A 52 -13.34 -14.11 -6.31
N TYR A 53 -12.28 -14.89 -6.57
CA TYR A 53 -12.03 -15.55 -7.85
C TYR A 53 -11.97 -14.55 -9.04
N GLY A 54 -11.39 -13.37 -8.82
CA GLY A 54 -11.26 -12.32 -9.84
C GLY A 54 -12.50 -11.45 -10.02
N ARG A 55 -13.58 -11.67 -9.26
CA ARG A 55 -14.77 -10.78 -9.28
C ARG A 55 -14.51 -9.40 -8.72
N SER A 56 -13.44 -9.25 -7.93
CA SER A 56 -13.03 -7.98 -7.33
C SER A 56 -11.51 -7.93 -7.31
N ALA A 57 -10.95 -6.74 -7.16
CA ALA A 57 -9.52 -6.57 -6.91
C ALA A 57 -9.34 -5.60 -5.75
N THR A 58 -8.25 -5.80 -5.02
CA THR A 58 -7.73 -4.87 -4.02
C THR A 58 -6.35 -4.41 -4.43
N ILE A 59 -6.06 -3.14 -4.23
CA ILE A 59 -4.72 -2.56 -4.44
C ILE A 59 -3.85 -2.91 -3.23
N ALA A 60 -2.60 -3.29 -3.47
CA ALA A 60 -1.60 -3.50 -2.44
C ALA A 60 -0.27 -2.87 -2.85
N VAL A 61 0.49 -2.37 -1.88
CA VAL A 61 1.89 -1.96 -2.05
C VAL A 61 2.75 -2.92 -1.26
N GLY A 62 3.81 -3.42 -1.86
CA GLY A 62 4.71 -4.36 -1.18
C GLY A 62 6.08 -4.44 -1.82
N LEU A 63 6.95 -5.25 -1.24
CA LEU A 63 8.25 -5.53 -1.83
C LEU A 63 8.07 -6.24 -3.18
N ILE A 64 8.93 -5.93 -4.15
CA ILE A 64 8.90 -6.57 -5.48
C ILE A 64 8.98 -8.09 -5.33
N GLY A 65 7.95 -8.81 -5.79
CA GLY A 65 7.84 -10.27 -5.66
C GLY A 65 7.72 -10.78 -4.22
N GLY A 66 7.63 -9.87 -3.25
CA GLY A 66 7.61 -10.15 -1.81
C GLY A 66 6.27 -9.83 -1.15
N PRO A 67 6.22 -9.80 0.19
CA PRO A 67 4.99 -9.56 0.94
C PRO A 67 4.44 -8.15 0.72
N ALA A 68 3.12 -7.99 0.91
CA ALA A 68 2.47 -6.69 0.97
C ALA A 68 2.79 -5.97 2.30
N VAL A 69 2.95 -4.65 2.23
CA VAL A 69 3.13 -3.75 3.37
C VAL A 69 1.88 -2.91 3.56
N TYR A 70 1.26 -2.42 2.47
CA TYR A 70 -0.03 -1.75 2.51
C TYR A 70 -1.07 -2.52 1.71
N ARG A 71 -2.31 -2.57 2.19
CA ARG A 71 -3.44 -3.20 1.48
C ARG A 71 -4.67 -2.32 1.54
N GLU A 72 -5.33 -2.12 0.41
CA GLU A 72 -6.61 -1.41 0.30
C GLU A 72 -7.66 -2.03 1.24
N MET A 73 -8.35 -1.15 1.97
CA MET A 73 -9.52 -1.48 2.76
C MET A 73 -10.77 -1.14 1.96
N ARG A 74 -11.61 -2.15 1.69
CA ARG A 74 -12.82 -2.07 0.88
C ARG A 74 -14.00 -2.69 1.61
#